data_AF-A0A0D2YF76-F1
#
_entry.id   AF-A0A0D2YF76-F1
#
_cell.length_a   1.000
_cell.length_b   1.000
_cell.length_c   1.000
_cell.angle_alpha   90.00
_cell.angle_beta   90.00
_cell.angle_gamma   90.00
#
_symmetry.space_group_name_H-M   'P 1'
#
loop_
_entity.id
_entity.type
_entity.pdbx_description
1 polymer ?
#
loop_
_entity_poly.entity_id
_entity_poly.type
_entity_poly.pdbx_seq_one_letter_code
_entity_poly.pdbx_strand_id
1 'polypeptide(L)'
;MKPRRSHTKSRSGCRECKRRKVKVILSEHRPPNTLALRLDMQHIWRMVLPEMSYNTPFLSHGLLSVAALHKAHLLPARRDKYLDLAAYHQTRGMEGFRRIFTSIDEKNWQPAFCFSSTTVMYAFSPAGRIEDAMVDILQIFVLIRGIRSSLLCAGRNLTETPFSAWAHGIWIIGENDEASYDFDPPLDQSALPLDTFQALRRLFAFYRTNLSDCNRADYEFATLQLRKAAILIAHAGPQAEIGMVMFFPYVISANIMSDIQANDPCALMYAGV
;
A
#
# COMPACT_ATOMS: atom_id res chain seq x y z
N MET A 1 14.38 -20.75 -34.65
CA MET A 1 14.97 -19.91 -33.58
C MET A 1 14.92 -18.45 -34.01
N LYS A 2 14.27 -17.55 -33.25
CA LYS A 2 14.25 -16.11 -33.58
C LYS A 2 15.60 -15.46 -33.24
N PRO A 3 16.15 -14.56 -34.08
CA PRO A 3 17.42 -13.90 -33.81
C PRO A 3 17.28 -12.90 -32.65
N ARG A 4 18.35 -12.78 -31.85
CA ARG A 4 18.40 -11.83 -30.72
C ARG A 4 18.50 -10.40 -31.27
N ARG A 5 17.59 -9.51 -30.83
CA ARG A 5 17.63 -8.07 -31.15
C ARG A 5 18.87 -7.42 -30.53
N SER A 6 19.53 -6.55 -31.31
CA SER A 6 20.63 -5.71 -30.84
C SER A 6 20.12 -4.55 -29.98
N HIS A 7 20.79 -4.29 -28.86
CA HIS A 7 20.51 -3.14 -27.99
C HIS A 7 21.81 -2.46 -27.53
N THR A 8 21.76 -1.14 -27.36
CA THR A 8 22.89 -0.29 -26.93
C THR A 8 23.12 -0.40 -25.42
N LYS A 9 24.38 -0.59 -25.00
CA LYS A 9 24.74 -0.72 -23.57
C LYS A 9 24.52 0.61 -22.83
N SER A 10 23.83 0.56 -21.68
CA SER A 10 23.67 1.72 -20.78
C SER A 10 25.03 2.16 -20.21
N ARG A 11 25.32 3.46 -20.27
CA ARG A 11 26.54 4.08 -19.75
C ARG A 11 26.56 4.20 -18.21
N SER A 12 25.39 4.18 -17.56
CA SER A 12 25.22 4.46 -16.12
C SER A 12 25.32 3.27 -15.17
N GLY A 13 25.66 2.06 -15.63
CA GLY A 13 25.79 0.89 -14.76
C GLY A 13 26.94 1.00 -13.73
N CYS A 14 26.72 0.51 -12.50
CA CYS A 14 27.75 0.46 -11.45
C CYS A 14 28.90 -0.49 -11.80
N ARG A 15 30.05 -0.35 -11.11
CA ARG A 15 31.29 -1.11 -11.41
C ARG A 15 31.10 -2.62 -11.32
N GLU A 16 30.35 -3.10 -10.34
CA GLU A 16 30.12 -4.53 -10.11
C GLU A 16 29.24 -5.17 -11.19
N CYS A 17 28.19 -4.46 -11.64
CA CYS A 17 27.34 -4.89 -12.75
C CYS A 17 28.09 -4.90 -14.09
N LYS A 18 28.99 -3.93 -14.31
CA LYS A 18 29.90 -3.90 -15.48
C LYS A 18 30.88 -5.08 -15.44
N ARG A 19 31.48 -5.36 -14.28
CA ARG A 19 32.44 -6.46 -14.05
C ARG A 19 31.83 -7.83 -14.33
N ARG A 20 30.60 -8.06 -13.85
CA ARG A 20 29.89 -9.34 -14.02
C ARG A 20 29.20 -9.51 -15.38
N LYS A 21 29.33 -8.53 -16.29
CA LYS A 21 28.60 -8.46 -17.58
C LYS A 21 27.09 -8.69 -17.43
N VAL A 22 26.53 -8.35 -16.27
CA VAL A 22 25.10 -8.49 -15.99
C VAL A 22 24.38 -7.38 -16.76
N LYS A 23 23.55 -7.78 -17.73
CA LYS A 23 22.62 -6.86 -18.37
C LYS A 23 21.57 -6.45 -17.33
N VAL A 24 21.67 -5.24 -16.79
CA VAL A 24 20.50 -4.62 -16.15
C VAL A 24 19.55 -4.24 -17.29
N ILE A 25 18.59 -5.11 -17.58
CA ILE A 25 17.52 -4.82 -18.53
C ILE A 25 16.56 -3.88 -17.80
N LEU A 26 16.84 -2.57 -17.83
CA LEU A 26 15.87 -1.53 -17.50
C LEU A 26 14.83 -1.32 -18.63
N SER A 27 14.84 -2.16 -19.67
CA SER A 27 13.96 -1.98 -20.84
C SER A 27 12.85 -3.02 -21.00
N GLU A 28 12.63 -3.94 -20.06
CA GLU A 28 11.55 -4.94 -20.19
C GLU A 28 10.84 -5.30 -18.88
N HIS A 29 11.29 -4.75 -17.75
CA HIS A 29 10.57 -4.80 -16.46
C HIS A 29 10.28 -3.39 -15.97
N ARG A 30 9.73 -2.56 -16.87
CA ARG A 30 8.99 -1.38 -16.47
C ARG A 30 7.84 -1.92 -15.59
N PRO A 31 7.67 -1.48 -14.33
CA PRO A 31 6.43 -1.82 -13.63
C PRO A 31 5.31 -1.38 -14.58
N PRO A 32 4.37 -2.26 -14.90
CA PRO A 32 3.30 -1.89 -15.80
C PRO A 32 2.53 -0.74 -15.16
N ASN A 33 1.67 -0.11 -15.94
CA ASN A 33 0.68 0.86 -15.44
C ASN A 33 -0.32 0.24 -14.43
N THR A 34 0.01 -0.91 -13.84
CA THR A 34 -0.82 -1.75 -12.97
C THR A 34 -0.67 -1.41 -11.49
N LEU A 35 0.39 -0.68 -11.10
CA LEU A 35 0.59 -0.30 -9.68
C LEU A 35 -0.12 1.02 -9.31
N ALA A 36 -0.57 1.78 -10.31
CA ALA A 36 -1.38 2.98 -10.13
C ALA A 36 -2.10 3.31 -11.43
N LEU A 37 -3.34 3.79 -11.35
CA LEU A 37 -4.13 4.20 -12.52
C LEU A 37 -3.78 5.61 -12.96
N ARG A 38 -3.50 6.51 -12.01
CA ARG A 38 -3.14 7.91 -12.28
C ARG A 38 -1.71 8.06 -12.78
N LEU A 39 -1.52 8.93 -13.78
CA LEU A 39 -0.24 9.16 -14.45
C LEU A 39 0.83 9.75 -13.52
N ASP A 40 0.44 10.61 -12.58
CA ASP A 40 1.32 11.21 -11.58
C ASP A 40 1.85 10.16 -10.59
N MET A 41 0.99 9.26 -10.11
CA MET A 41 1.41 8.12 -9.29
C MET A 41 2.25 7.11 -10.07
N GLN A 42 1.92 6.85 -11.35
CA GLN A 42 2.74 6.00 -12.21
C GLN A 42 4.15 6.55 -12.37
N HIS A 43 4.33 7.88 -12.43
CA HIS A 43 5.65 8.49 -12.48
C HIS A 43 6.50 8.12 -11.25
N ILE A 44 5.90 8.15 -10.06
CA ILE A 44 6.58 7.76 -8.83
C ILE A 44 7.11 6.31 -8.92
N TRP A 45 6.25 5.37 -9.33
CA TRP A 45 6.63 3.96 -9.48
C TRP A 45 7.66 3.72 -10.58
N ARG A 46 7.62 4.49 -11.67
CA ARG A 46 8.43 4.26 -12.88
C ARG A 46 9.77 4.97 -12.87
N MET A 47 9.85 6.11 -12.21
CA MET A 47 11.02 6.99 -12.25
C MET A 47 11.61 7.19 -10.86
N VAL A 48 10.82 7.72 -9.93
CA VAL A 48 11.31 8.15 -8.61
C VAL A 48 11.83 6.97 -7.80
N LEU A 49 11.04 5.90 -7.65
CA LEU A 49 11.44 4.73 -6.85
C LEU A 49 12.64 4.00 -7.44
N PRO A 50 12.67 3.66 -8.75
CA PRO A 50 13.84 3.04 -9.36
C PRO A 50 15.10 3.88 -9.21
N GLU A 51 15.01 5.20 -9.37
CA GLU A 51 16.15 6.11 -9.17
C GLU A 51 16.67 6.08 -7.74
N MET A 52 15.77 6.20 -6.76
CA MET A 52 16.11 6.08 -5.34
C MET A 52 16.73 4.72 -5.01
N SER A 53 16.22 3.65 -5.61
CA SER A 53 16.67 2.28 -5.34
C SER A 53 18.12 2.01 -5.74
N TYR A 54 18.69 2.77 -6.69
CA TYR A 54 20.10 2.59 -7.10
C TYR A 54 21.07 2.77 -5.95
N ASN A 55 20.76 3.69 -5.02
CA ASN A 55 21.59 3.99 -3.86
C ASN A 55 21.06 3.33 -2.58
N THR A 56 19.95 2.58 -2.66
CA THR A 56 19.29 1.97 -1.51
C THR A 56 19.01 0.49 -1.76
N PRO A 57 19.93 -0.42 -1.38
CA PRO A 57 19.83 -1.84 -1.69
C PRO A 57 18.54 -2.53 -1.20
N PHE A 58 18.04 -2.17 -0.01
CA PHE A 58 16.80 -2.77 0.51
C PHE A 58 15.57 -2.36 -0.30
N LEU A 59 15.53 -1.12 -0.80
CA LEU A 59 14.44 -0.63 -1.65
C LEU A 59 14.46 -1.32 -3.01
N SER A 60 15.65 -1.57 -3.58
CA SER A 60 15.80 -2.39 -4.79
C SER A 60 15.17 -3.77 -4.62
N HIS A 61 15.39 -4.39 -3.45
CA HIS A 61 14.77 -5.66 -3.13
C HIS A 61 13.23 -5.57 -3.01
N GLY A 62 12.68 -4.53 -2.39
CA GLY A 62 11.24 -4.29 -2.37
C GLY A 62 10.63 -4.16 -3.78
N LEU A 63 11.26 -3.39 -4.67
CA LEU A 63 10.83 -3.24 -6.05
C LEU A 63 10.86 -4.56 -6.84
N LEU A 64 11.93 -5.34 -6.67
CA LEU A 64 12.07 -6.65 -7.32
C LEU A 64 11.06 -7.66 -6.79
N SER A 65 10.72 -7.58 -5.50
CA SER A 65 9.67 -8.39 -4.88
C SER A 65 8.31 -8.14 -5.55
N VAL A 66 7.89 -6.87 -5.63
CA VAL A 66 6.64 -6.48 -6.30
C VAL A 66 6.65 -6.86 -7.79
N ALA A 67 7.77 -6.64 -8.48
CA ALA A 67 7.90 -7.04 -9.89
C ALA A 67 7.81 -8.56 -10.09
N ALA A 68 8.32 -9.35 -9.16
CA ALA A 68 8.22 -10.81 -9.18
C ALA A 68 6.79 -11.28 -8.93
N LEU A 69 6.07 -10.69 -7.95
CA LEU A 69 4.65 -10.96 -7.72
C LEU A 69 3.81 -10.68 -8.97
N HIS A 70 4.05 -9.53 -9.60
CA HIS A 70 3.36 -9.18 -10.82
C HIS A 70 3.65 -10.18 -11.96
N LYS A 71 4.89 -10.65 -12.10
CA LYS A 71 5.21 -11.72 -13.07
C LYS A 71 4.55 -13.05 -12.74
N ALA A 72 4.41 -13.39 -11.46
CA ALA A 72 3.71 -14.60 -11.04
C ALA A 72 2.24 -14.59 -11.49
N HIS A 73 1.59 -13.42 -11.45
CA HIS A 73 0.25 -13.21 -11.97
C HIS A 73 0.19 -13.32 -13.51
N LEU A 74 1.11 -12.66 -14.22
CA LEU A 74 1.12 -12.67 -15.69
C LEU A 74 1.52 -14.03 -16.31
N LEU A 75 2.29 -14.85 -15.58
CA LEU A 75 2.87 -16.09 -16.10
C LEU A 75 2.47 -17.28 -15.22
N PRO A 76 1.21 -17.75 -15.27
CA PRO A 76 0.72 -18.84 -14.42
C PRO A 76 1.57 -20.12 -14.48
N ALA A 77 2.07 -20.47 -15.67
CA ALA A 77 2.93 -21.64 -15.88
C ALA A 77 4.29 -21.58 -15.16
N ARG A 78 4.69 -20.40 -14.67
CA ARG A 78 5.94 -20.18 -13.91
C ARG A 78 5.66 -19.49 -12.58
N ARG A 79 4.42 -19.54 -12.10
CA ARG A 79 3.95 -18.82 -10.91
C ARG A 79 4.86 -19.09 -9.72
N ASP A 80 5.04 -20.34 -9.34
CA ASP A 80 5.80 -20.74 -8.13
C ASP A 80 7.23 -20.20 -8.13
N LYS A 81 7.93 -20.31 -9.27
CA LYS A 81 9.27 -19.73 -9.42
C LYS A 81 9.30 -18.22 -9.14
N TYR A 82 8.28 -17.48 -9.58
CA TYR A 82 8.23 -16.04 -9.35
C TYR A 82 7.77 -15.70 -7.93
N LEU A 83 7.00 -16.58 -7.27
CA LEU A 83 6.68 -16.46 -5.84
C LEU A 83 7.91 -16.69 -4.96
N ASP A 84 8.72 -17.69 -5.27
CA ASP A 84 10.00 -17.92 -4.58
C ASP A 84 10.92 -16.70 -4.71
N LEU A 85 10.98 -16.10 -5.91
CA LEU A 85 11.75 -14.88 -6.15
C LEU A 85 11.19 -13.67 -5.38
N ALA A 86 9.86 -13.54 -5.30
CA ALA A 86 9.22 -12.49 -4.54
C ALA A 86 9.55 -12.61 -3.05
N ALA A 87 9.35 -13.80 -2.46
CA ALA A 87 9.66 -14.09 -1.07
C ALA A 87 11.14 -13.86 -0.76
N TYR A 88 12.04 -14.34 -1.63
CA TYR A 88 13.48 -14.11 -1.50
C TYR A 88 13.84 -12.62 -1.41
N HIS A 89 13.32 -11.82 -2.34
CA HIS A 89 13.59 -10.39 -2.35
C HIS A 89 12.92 -9.66 -1.19
N GLN A 90 11.72 -10.07 -0.80
CA GLN A 90 11.03 -9.51 0.36
C GLN A 90 11.85 -9.72 1.64
N THR A 91 12.35 -10.93 1.89
CA THR A 91 13.20 -11.24 3.05
C THR A 91 14.48 -10.42 3.06
N ARG A 92 15.20 -10.36 1.92
CA ARG A 92 16.44 -9.57 1.80
C ARG A 92 16.22 -8.07 1.99
N GLY A 93 15.12 -7.54 1.44
CA GLY A 93 14.73 -6.15 1.65
C GLY A 93 14.43 -5.87 3.12
N MET A 94 13.69 -6.75 3.79
CA MET A 94 13.32 -6.60 5.19
C MET A 94 14.54 -6.63 6.12
N GLU A 95 15.51 -7.51 5.86
CA GLU A 95 16.79 -7.53 6.59
C GLU A 95 17.53 -6.18 6.49
N GLY A 96 17.57 -5.58 5.30
CA GLY A 96 18.20 -4.28 5.11
C GLY A 96 17.42 -3.14 5.77
N PHE A 97 16.09 -3.16 5.67
CA PHE A 97 15.21 -2.20 6.31
C PHE A 97 15.33 -2.22 7.84
N ARG A 98 15.34 -3.41 8.45
CA ARG A 98 15.49 -3.58 9.91
C ARG A 98 16.77 -2.94 10.46
N ARG A 99 17.85 -2.90 9.67
CA ARG A 99 19.12 -2.27 10.09
C ARG A 99 19.03 -0.75 10.24
N ILE A 100 18.14 -0.10 9.49
CA ILE A 100 17.96 1.35 9.54
C ILE A 100 16.71 1.76 10.36
N PHE A 101 15.85 0.80 10.70
CA PHE A 101 14.54 1.06 11.28
C PHE A 101 14.58 1.86 12.60
N THR A 102 15.60 1.63 13.43
CA THR A 102 15.77 2.34 14.71
C THR A 102 16.39 3.72 14.55
N SER A 103 16.86 4.09 13.35
CA SER A 103 17.58 5.34 13.07
C SER A 103 17.03 6.04 11.83
N ILE A 104 15.70 6.08 11.68
CA ILE A 104 15.06 6.75 10.54
C ILE A 104 15.11 8.27 10.74
N ASP A 105 15.88 8.96 9.91
CA ASP A 105 16.12 10.41 9.96
C ASP A 105 15.72 11.11 8.64
N GLU A 106 15.97 12.41 8.55
CA GLU A 106 15.65 13.23 7.36
C GLU A 106 16.30 12.72 6.06
N LYS A 107 17.39 11.96 6.15
CA LYS A 107 18.17 11.51 4.98
C LYS A 107 17.68 10.18 4.44
N ASN A 108 17.08 9.32 5.27
CA ASN A 108 16.78 7.94 4.90
C ASN A 108 15.28 7.57 4.96
N TRP A 109 14.42 8.49 5.42
CA TRP A 109 13.00 8.18 5.59
C TRP A 109 12.23 7.95 4.30
N GLN A 110 12.57 8.65 3.21
CA GLN A 110 11.88 8.48 1.94
C GLN A 110 12.08 7.05 1.39
N PRO A 111 13.32 6.52 1.34
CA PRO A 111 13.49 5.11 0.98
C PRO A 111 12.84 4.13 1.96
N ALA A 112 12.86 4.42 3.27
CA ALA A 112 12.20 3.61 4.29
C ALA A 112 10.67 3.54 4.07
N PHE A 113 10.06 4.69 3.80
CA PHE A 113 8.65 4.83 3.45
C PHE A 113 8.33 4.05 2.17
N CYS A 114 9.10 4.24 1.09
CA CYS A 114 8.89 3.53 -0.17
C CYS A 114 8.98 2.01 -0.02
N PHE A 115 9.96 1.51 0.74
CA PHE A 115 10.08 0.07 1.01
C PHE A 115 8.89 -0.46 1.81
N SER A 116 8.40 0.32 2.77
CA SER A 116 7.22 -0.05 3.54
C SER A 116 5.98 -0.14 2.65
N SER A 117 5.81 0.79 1.70
CA SER A 117 4.77 0.69 0.67
C SER A 117 4.91 -0.59 -0.18
N THR A 118 6.13 -0.99 -0.57
CA THR A 118 6.32 -2.26 -1.29
C THR A 118 5.98 -3.49 -0.44
N THR A 119 6.19 -3.42 0.88
CA THR A 119 5.83 -4.49 1.82
C THR A 119 4.33 -4.64 1.96
N VAL A 120 3.62 -3.52 1.99
CA VAL A 120 2.16 -3.50 1.96
C VAL A 120 1.65 -4.16 0.67
N MET A 121 2.16 -3.77 -0.50
CA MET A 121 1.81 -4.43 -1.78
C MET A 121 2.09 -5.92 -1.79
N TYR A 122 3.19 -6.35 -1.15
CA TYR A 122 3.50 -7.77 -1.01
C TYR A 122 2.43 -8.50 -0.18
N ALA A 123 2.01 -7.93 0.95
CA ALA A 123 0.98 -8.50 1.82
C ALA A 123 -0.39 -8.61 1.13
N PHE A 124 -0.74 -7.67 0.24
CA PHE A 124 -1.98 -7.76 -0.54
C PHE A 124 -1.98 -8.85 -1.61
N SER A 125 -0.82 -9.39 -1.98
CA SER A 125 -0.75 -10.35 -3.08
C SER A 125 -1.38 -11.69 -2.68
N PRO A 126 -2.39 -12.20 -3.43
CA PRO A 126 -3.00 -13.51 -3.19
C PRO A 126 -1.98 -14.67 -3.19
N ALA A 127 -0.81 -14.43 -3.75
CA ALA A 127 0.24 -15.41 -3.90
C ALA A 127 1.24 -15.43 -2.73
N GLY A 128 1.14 -14.47 -1.79
CA GLY A 128 1.84 -14.46 -0.51
C GLY A 128 0.96 -14.80 0.69
N ARG A 129 -0.35 -15.08 0.48
CA ARG A 129 -1.30 -15.35 1.55
C ARG A 129 -1.08 -16.72 2.18
N ILE A 130 -1.13 -16.75 3.51
CA ILE A 130 -1.47 -17.95 4.27
C ILE A 130 -3.01 -18.04 4.22
N GLU A 131 -3.58 -19.24 4.38
CA GLU A 131 -5.01 -19.56 4.17
C GLU A 131 -6.02 -18.67 4.94
N ASP A 132 -5.57 -17.78 5.84
CA ASP A 132 -6.40 -16.90 6.65
C ASP A 132 -6.31 -15.41 6.23
N ALA A 133 -7.33 -14.95 5.48
CA ALA A 133 -7.44 -13.57 5.01
C ALA A 133 -7.50 -12.53 6.14
N MET A 134 -7.94 -12.92 7.34
CA MET A 134 -8.00 -12.02 8.49
C MET A 134 -6.60 -11.67 8.98
N VAL A 135 -5.72 -12.66 9.13
CA VAL A 135 -4.33 -12.46 9.55
C VAL A 135 -3.58 -11.54 8.57
N ASP A 136 -3.85 -11.69 7.27
CA ASP A 136 -3.26 -10.84 6.23
C ASP A 136 -3.71 -9.37 6.39
N ILE A 137 -5.00 -9.12 6.65
CA ILE A 137 -5.54 -7.76 6.89
C ILE A 137 -4.91 -7.15 8.15
N LEU A 138 -4.83 -7.91 9.24
CA LEU A 138 -4.19 -7.45 10.49
C LEU A 138 -2.74 -7.04 10.24
N GLN A 139 -1.98 -7.85 9.50
CA GLN A 139 -0.59 -7.55 9.17
C GLN A 139 -0.46 -6.25 8.37
N ILE A 140 -1.37 -6.00 7.42
CA ILE A 140 -1.42 -4.75 6.65
C ILE A 140 -1.63 -3.55 7.59
N PHE A 141 -2.56 -3.65 8.54
CA PHE A 141 -2.85 -2.60 9.51
C PHE A 141 -1.63 -2.26 10.38
N VAL A 142 -0.89 -3.28 10.84
CA VAL A 142 0.36 -3.09 11.60
C VAL A 142 1.42 -2.39 10.77
N LEU A 143 1.60 -2.80 9.51
CA LEU A 143 2.58 -2.21 8.60
C LEU A 143 2.30 -0.72 8.36
N ILE A 144 1.06 -0.37 8.05
CA ILE A 144 0.65 1.02 7.79
C ILE A 144 0.82 1.88 9.04
N ARG A 145 0.51 1.33 10.22
CA ARG A 145 0.72 2.04 11.48
C ARG A 145 2.20 2.30 11.77
N GLY A 146 3.08 1.34 11.50
CA GLY A 146 4.53 1.51 11.60
C GLY A 146 5.03 2.63 10.69
N ILE A 147 4.48 2.72 9.48
CA ILE A 147 4.75 3.82 8.53
C ILE A 147 4.30 5.15 9.11
N ARG A 148 3.05 5.25 9.59
CA ARG A 148 2.50 6.47 10.19
C ARG A 148 3.34 6.99 11.34
N SER A 149 3.68 6.12 12.29
CA SER A 149 4.49 6.49 13.45
C SER A 149 5.86 7.04 13.03
N SER A 150 6.45 6.46 11.98
CA SER A 150 7.74 6.92 11.43
C SER A 150 7.66 8.26 10.68
N LEU A 151 6.48 8.64 10.17
CA LEU A 151 6.26 9.90 9.46
C LEU A 151 5.84 11.03 10.41
N LEU A 152 4.82 10.80 11.23
CA LEU A 152 4.22 11.83 12.10
C LEU A 152 5.17 12.26 13.24
N CYS A 153 5.86 11.33 13.89
CA CYS A 153 6.79 11.67 14.97
C CYS A 153 7.98 12.53 14.49
N ALA A 154 8.27 12.51 13.19
CA ALA A 154 9.34 13.28 12.59
C ALA A 154 8.86 14.54 11.84
N GLY A 155 7.57 14.90 11.95
CA GLY A 155 7.00 16.09 11.31
C GLY A 155 7.08 16.06 9.78
N ARG A 156 7.11 14.87 9.17
CA ARG A 156 7.38 14.71 7.73
C ARG A 156 6.10 14.80 6.94
N ASN A 157 6.16 15.51 5.81
CA ASN A 157 5.02 15.66 4.92
C ASN A 157 5.34 15.13 3.51
N LEU A 158 4.48 14.26 2.98
CA LEU A 158 4.62 13.74 1.61
C LEU A 158 4.35 14.79 0.55
N THR A 159 3.50 15.79 0.83
CA THR A 159 3.10 16.81 -0.16
C THR A 159 4.26 17.71 -0.59
N GLU A 160 5.30 17.82 0.23
CA GLU A 160 6.50 18.62 -0.04
C GLU A 160 7.61 17.82 -0.73
N THR A 161 7.32 16.58 -1.13
CA THR A 161 8.30 15.66 -1.73
C THR A 161 7.85 15.21 -3.12
N PRO A 162 8.71 14.51 -3.88
CA PRO A 162 8.30 13.86 -5.13
C PRO A 162 7.15 12.84 -4.96
N PHE A 163 6.80 12.47 -3.72
CA PHE A 163 5.69 11.55 -3.39
C PHE A 163 4.34 12.23 -3.19
N SER A 164 4.23 13.54 -3.44
CA SER A 164 3.00 14.31 -3.23
C SER A 164 1.79 13.69 -3.93
N ALA A 165 1.97 13.11 -5.12
CA ALA A 165 0.89 12.45 -5.86
C ALA A 165 0.30 11.23 -5.13
N TRP A 166 1.08 10.50 -4.31
CA TRP A 166 0.53 9.43 -3.48
C TRP A 166 -0.35 9.95 -2.34
N ALA A 167 -0.08 11.14 -1.81
CA ALA A 167 -0.94 11.78 -0.81
C ALA A 167 -2.19 12.37 -1.46
N HIS A 168 -2.03 13.15 -2.54
CA HIS A 168 -3.15 13.82 -3.19
C HIS A 168 -4.11 12.86 -3.89
N GLY A 169 -3.62 11.74 -4.42
CA GLY A 169 -4.49 10.83 -5.13
C GLY A 169 -5.31 9.88 -4.27
N ILE A 170 -5.25 10.02 -2.94
CA ILE A 170 -6.26 9.47 -2.01
C ILE A 170 -7.58 10.25 -2.16
N TRP A 171 -7.49 11.56 -2.38
CA TRP A 171 -8.61 12.49 -2.22
C TRP A 171 -9.18 12.89 -3.59
N ILE A 172 -10.18 12.15 -4.08
CA ILE A 172 -11.00 12.60 -5.22
C ILE A 172 -12.00 13.69 -4.79
N ILE A 173 -12.46 13.60 -3.54
CA ILE A 173 -13.17 14.64 -2.78
C ILE A 173 -12.17 15.18 -1.76
N GLY A 174 -12.15 16.49 -1.52
CA GLY A 174 -11.26 17.08 -0.53
C GLY A 174 -11.47 16.48 0.85
N GLU A 175 -10.39 16.20 1.60
CA GLU A 175 -10.46 15.58 2.94
C GLU A 175 -11.39 16.34 3.91
N ASN A 176 -11.39 17.68 3.81
CA ASN A 176 -12.12 18.60 4.68
C ASN A 176 -13.45 19.08 4.08
N ASP A 177 -13.90 18.51 2.96
CA ASP A 177 -15.17 18.87 2.33
C ASP A 177 -16.32 18.08 2.96
N GLU A 178 -16.66 18.39 4.21
CA GLU A 178 -17.63 17.65 5.01
C GLU A 178 -19.00 17.51 4.30
N ALA A 179 -19.44 18.54 3.58
CA ALA A 179 -20.70 18.53 2.84
C ALA A 179 -20.76 17.41 1.78
N SER A 180 -19.64 17.12 1.13
CA SER A 180 -19.54 16.04 0.14
C SER A 180 -19.58 14.65 0.77
N TYR A 181 -19.34 14.53 2.08
CA TYR A 181 -19.43 13.25 2.81
C TYR A 181 -20.77 13.05 3.52
N ASP A 182 -21.68 14.03 3.52
CA ASP A 182 -22.98 13.90 4.20
C ASP A 182 -23.91 12.88 3.51
N PHE A 183 -23.73 12.65 2.21
CA PHE A 183 -24.61 11.81 1.40
C PHE A 183 -23.91 10.54 0.93
N ASP A 184 -24.67 9.45 0.81
CA ASP A 184 -24.16 8.21 0.23
C ASP A 184 -24.30 8.26 -1.30
N PRO A 185 -23.19 8.16 -2.05
CA PRO A 185 -23.26 8.09 -3.50
C PRO A 185 -23.87 6.76 -3.97
N PRO A 186 -24.42 6.71 -5.19
CA PRO A 186 -24.82 5.45 -5.79
C PRO A 186 -23.61 4.53 -6.02
N LEU A 187 -23.84 3.21 -5.95
CA LEU A 187 -22.80 2.18 -6.07
C LEU A 187 -22.84 1.42 -7.40
N ASP A 188 -23.66 1.86 -8.35
CA ASP A 188 -23.87 1.20 -9.65
C ASP A 188 -22.59 1.06 -10.49
N GLN A 189 -21.63 1.96 -10.31
CA GLN A 189 -20.34 1.96 -11.01
C GLN A 189 -19.15 1.65 -10.09
N SER A 190 -19.41 1.24 -8.84
CA SER A 190 -18.39 0.94 -7.85
C SER A 190 -18.07 -0.56 -7.80
N ALA A 191 -16.87 -0.89 -7.32
CA ALA A 191 -16.50 -2.25 -6.96
C ALA A 191 -17.06 -2.70 -5.59
N LEU A 192 -17.71 -1.79 -4.85
CA LEU A 192 -18.26 -2.05 -3.52
C LEU A 192 -19.59 -2.84 -3.59
N PRO A 193 -19.87 -3.72 -2.61
CA PRO A 193 -21.19 -4.33 -2.44
C PRO A 193 -22.31 -3.30 -2.31
N LEU A 194 -23.47 -3.56 -2.92
CA LEU A 194 -24.59 -2.60 -2.95
C LEU A 194 -25.14 -2.23 -1.55
N ASP A 195 -24.93 -3.08 -0.55
CA ASP A 195 -25.35 -2.88 0.82
C ASP A 195 -24.29 -2.21 1.72
N THR A 196 -23.12 -1.85 1.18
CA THR A 196 -21.97 -1.29 1.94
C THR A 196 -22.39 -0.15 2.88
N PHE A 197 -23.08 0.87 2.38
CA PHE A 197 -23.50 2.01 3.21
C PHE A 197 -24.57 1.63 4.25
N GLN A 198 -25.43 0.66 3.93
CA GLN A 198 -26.40 0.13 4.88
C GLN A 198 -25.70 -0.64 6.01
N ALA A 199 -24.70 -1.46 5.68
CA ALA A 199 -23.89 -2.19 6.66
C ALA A 199 -23.14 -1.22 7.58
N LEU A 200 -22.51 -0.17 7.02
CA LEU A 200 -21.82 0.86 7.79
C LEU A 200 -22.75 1.62 8.74
N ARG A 201 -23.98 1.97 8.32
CA ARG A 201 -24.98 2.59 9.20
C ARG A 201 -25.38 1.66 10.35
N ARG A 202 -25.58 0.37 10.07
CA ARG A 202 -25.91 -0.63 11.09
C ARG A 202 -24.76 -0.78 12.09
N LEU A 203 -23.52 -0.81 11.60
CA LEU A 203 -22.33 -0.88 12.42
C LEU A 203 -22.19 0.34 13.34
N PHE A 204 -22.39 1.55 12.80
CA PHE A 204 -22.40 2.78 13.58
C PHE A 204 -23.47 2.76 14.69
N ALA A 205 -24.70 2.33 14.35
CA ALA A 205 -25.79 2.20 15.31
C ALA A 205 -25.50 1.14 16.38
N PHE A 206 -24.87 0.02 16.01
CA PHE A 206 -24.45 -1.02 16.94
C PHE A 206 -23.46 -0.48 17.97
N TYR A 207 -22.40 0.21 17.55
CA TYR A 207 -21.42 0.77 18.49
C TYR A 207 -22.03 1.81 19.43
N ARG A 208 -22.92 2.66 18.90
CA ARG A 208 -23.61 3.67 19.70
C ARG A 208 -24.51 3.07 20.79
N THR A 209 -25.05 1.88 20.56
CA THR A 209 -25.98 1.22 21.49
C THR A 209 -25.29 0.23 22.44
N ASN A 210 -24.19 -0.39 22.02
CA ASN A 210 -23.58 -1.51 22.74
C ASN A 210 -22.24 -1.18 23.41
N LEU A 211 -21.56 -0.09 23.05
CA LEU A 211 -20.29 0.30 23.67
C LEU A 211 -20.47 1.36 24.77
N SER A 212 -19.61 1.29 25.79
CA SER A 212 -19.49 2.32 26.83
C SER A 212 -18.97 3.64 26.24
N ASP A 213 -19.30 4.77 26.87
CA ASP A 213 -18.94 6.11 26.38
C ASP A 213 -17.42 6.30 26.20
N CYS A 214 -16.58 5.64 27.02
CA CYS A 214 -15.12 5.78 26.95
C CYS A 214 -14.49 5.15 25.70
N ASN A 215 -15.07 4.07 25.17
CA ASN A 215 -14.54 3.39 23.99
C ASN A 215 -15.33 3.80 22.73
N ARG A 216 -16.59 4.20 22.87
CA ARG A 216 -17.50 4.50 21.75
C ARG A 216 -16.94 5.53 20.77
N ALA A 217 -16.33 6.61 21.26
CA ALA A 217 -15.85 7.69 20.40
C ALA A 217 -14.82 7.22 19.36
N ASP A 218 -13.91 6.32 19.76
CA ASP A 218 -12.89 5.78 18.87
C ASP A 218 -13.47 4.88 17.77
N TYR A 219 -14.50 4.08 18.11
CA TYR A 219 -15.23 3.24 17.16
C TYR A 219 -16.13 4.07 16.24
N GLU A 220 -16.82 5.08 16.76
CA GLU A 220 -17.59 6.00 15.92
C GLU A 220 -16.69 6.72 14.91
N PHE A 221 -15.53 7.23 15.36
CA PHE A 221 -14.54 7.84 14.49
C PHE A 221 -14.03 6.86 13.43
N ALA A 222 -13.63 5.65 13.81
CA ALA A 222 -13.17 4.64 12.85
C ALA A 222 -14.25 4.32 11.81
N THR A 223 -15.50 4.15 12.23
CA THR A 223 -16.63 3.88 11.32
C THR A 223 -16.86 5.03 10.34
N LEU A 224 -16.72 6.28 10.79
CA LEU A 224 -16.79 7.45 9.91
C LEU A 224 -15.66 7.47 8.88
N GLN A 225 -14.43 7.14 9.29
CA GLN A 225 -13.29 7.06 8.36
C GLN A 225 -13.47 5.94 7.34
N LEU A 226 -13.99 4.78 7.75
CA LEU A 226 -14.32 3.69 6.82
C LEU A 226 -15.43 4.09 5.85
N ARG A 227 -16.45 4.83 6.31
CA ARG A 227 -17.47 5.41 5.43
C ARG A 227 -16.87 6.42 4.45
N LYS A 228 -15.97 7.32 4.89
CA LYS A 228 -15.25 8.24 3.99
C LYS A 228 -14.50 7.46 2.90
N ALA A 229 -13.84 6.35 3.24
CA ALA A 229 -13.19 5.48 2.26
C ALA A 229 -14.18 4.89 1.25
N ALA A 230 -15.32 4.37 1.71
CA ALA A 230 -16.35 3.84 0.83
C ALA A 230 -16.90 4.91 -0.14
N ILE A 231 -17.10 6.15 0.32
CA ILE A 231 -17.53 7.28 -0.51
C ILE A 231 -16.48 7.59 -1.59
N LEU A 232 -15.20 7.68 -1.23
CA LEU A 232 -14.12 7.95 -2.19
C LEU A 232 -14.06 6.86 -3.27
N ILE A 233 -14.17 5.59 -2.88
CA ILE A 233 -14.16 4.44 -3.81
C ILE A 233 -15.40 4.46 -4.71
N ALA A 234 -16.57 4.78 -4.16
CA ALA A 234 -17.81 4.90 -4.93
C ALA A 234 -17.70 5.98 -6.02
N HIS A 235 -17.20 7.17 -5.67
CA HIS A 235 -16.99 8.25 -6.64
C HIS A 235 -15.89 7.96 -7.67
N ALA A 236 -14.85 7.24 -7.27
CA ALA A 236 -13.79 6.82 -8.19
C ALA A 236 -14.26 5.73 -9.16
N GLY A 237 -15.28 4.95 -8.79
CA GLY A 237 -15.83 3.86 -9.59
C GLY A 237 -14.73 2.87 -10.02
N PRO A 238 -14.57 2.59 -11.33
CA PRO A 238 -13.53 1.67 -11.82
C PRO A 238 -12.11 2.22 -11.68
N GLN A 239 -11.95 3.50 -11.29
CA GLN A 239 -10.66 4.18 -11.12
C GLN A 239 -10.22 4.28 -9.66
N ALA A 240 -10.82 3.49 -8.76
CA ALA A 240 -10.43 3.47 -7.35
C ALA A 240 -8.94 3.12 -7.19
N GLU A 241 -8.20 4.01 -6.52
CA GLU A 241 -6.80 3.80 -6.20
C GLU A 241 -6.67 3.14 -4.83
N ILE A 242 -5.63 2.31 -4.65
CA ILE A 242 -5.40 1.60 -3.37
C ILE A 242 -5.26 2.56 -2.19
N GLY A 243 -4.77 3.79 -2.43
CA GLY A 243 -4.68 4.84 -1.40
C GLY A 243 -6.03 5.19 -0.75
N MET A 244 -7.14 5.09 -1.49
CA MET A 244 -8.49 5.37 -0.98
C MET A 244 -8.95 4.34 0.05
N VAL A 245 -8.44 3.11 -0.01
CA VAL A 245 -8.67 2.08 1.02
C VAL A 245 -7.67 2.26 2.17
N MET A 246 -6.43 2.57 1.82
CA MET A 246 -5.29 2.46 2.73
C MET A 246 -5.13 3.63 3.70
N PHE A 247 -5.81 4.75 3.47
CA PHE A 247 -5.82 5.82 4.47
C PHE A 247 -6.61 5.42 5.72
N PHE A 248 -7.60 4.53 5.65
CA PHE A 248 -8.38 4.08 6.82
C PHE A 248 -7.49 3.51 7.95
N PRO A 249 -6.70 2.44 7.72
CA PRO A 249 -5.78 1.93 8.74
C PRO A 249 -4.68 2.93 9.11
N TYR A 250 -4.42 3.93 8.26
CA TYR A 250 -3.55 5.05 8.58
C TYR A 250 -4.21 6.04 9.56
N VAL A 251 -5.52 6.27 9.57
CA VAL A 251 -6.13 7.31 10.43
C VAL A 251 -6.67 6.80 11.77
N ILE A 252 -7.04 5.52 11.88
CA ILE A 252 -7.63 4.96 13.11
C ILE A 252 -6.75 5.10 14.37
N SER A 253 -7.40 5.13 15.54
CA SER A 253 -6.76 5.39 16.84
C SER A 253 -5.81 4.26 17.26
N ALA A 254 -5.02 4.49 18.32
CA ALA A 254 -4.20 3.45 18.94
C ALA A 254 -5.02 2.34 19.57
N ASN A 255 -6.14 2.71 20.19
CA ASN A 255 -6.99 1.78 20.91
C ASN A 255 -7.66 0.82 19.93
N ILE A 256 -8.26 1.33 18.85
CA ILE A 256 -8.87 0.47 17.80
C ILE A 256 -7.84 -0.49 17.22
N MET A 257 -6.61 -0.04 16.98
CA MET A 257 -5.57 -0.94 16.49
C MET A 257 -5.22 -2.02 17.52
N SER A 258 -5.12 -1.66 18.80
CA SER A 258 -4.86 -2.62 19.87
C SER A 258 -5.97 -3.64 19.97
N ASP A 259 -7.23 -3.22 19.86
CA ASP A 259 -8.40 -4.08 19.89
C ASP A 259 -8.42 -5.03 18.68
N ILE A 260 -8.11 -4.52 17.48
CA ILE A 260 -7.94 -5.29 16.25
C ILE A 260 -6.84 -6.37 16.44
N GLN A 261 -5.70 -6.02 17.02
CA GLN A 261 -4.60 -6.96 17.29
C GLN A 261 -4.93 -7.98 18.39
N ALA A 262 -5.78 -7.59 19.35
CA ALA A 262 -6.26 -8.47 20.41
C ALA A 262 -7.38 -9.41 19.95
N ASN A 263 -7.78 -9.35 18.67
CA ASN A 263 -8.94 -10.06 18.12
C ASN A 263 -10.23 -9.74 18.88
N ASP A 264 -10.40 -8.48 19.30
CA ASP A 264 -11.65 -8.05 19.94
C ASP A 264 -12.81 -8.18 18.94
N PRO A 265 -13.92 -8.85 19.31
CA PRO A 265 -15.04 -9.08 18.40
C PRO A 265 -15.64 -7.80 17.83
N CYS A 266 -15.68 -6.70 18.60
CA CYS A 266 -16.21 -5.42 18.14
C CYS A 266 -15.29 -4.79 17.10
N ALA A 267 -13.97 -4.91 17.27
CA ALA A 267 -12.97 -4.35 16.37
C ALA A 267 -12.83 -5.17 15.07
N LEU A 268 -12.97 -6.49 15.15
CA LEU A 268 -12.90 -7.39 13.99
C LEU A 268 -14.05 -7.18 12.99
N MET A 269 -15.16 -6.56 13.42
CA MET A 269 -16.23 -6.17 12.51
C MET A 269 -15.74 -5.25 11.38
N TYR A 270 -14.67 -4.47 11.58
CA TYR A 270 -14.09 -3.63 10.51
C TYR A 270 -13.37 -4.42 9.42
N ALA A 271 -12.96 -5.66 9.68
CA ALA A 271 -12.27 -6.49 8.69
C ALA A 271 -13.23 -7.34 7.84
N GLY A 272 -14.49 -7.45 8.27
CA GLY A 272 -15.55 -8.20 7.56
C GLY A 272 -16.57 -7.33 6.82
N VAL A 273 -16.42 -6.00 6.85
CA VAL A 273 -17.27 -5.00 6.16
C VAL A 273 -16.54 -4.49 4.93
#